data_AF-G5LRK5-F1
#
_entry.id   AF-G5LRK5-F1
#
_cell.length_a   1.000
_cell.length_b   1.000
_cell.length_c   1.000
_cell.angle_alpha   90.00
_cell.angle_beta   90.00
_cell.angle_gamma   90.00
#
_symmetry.space_group_name_H-M   'P 1'
#
loop_
_entity.id
_entity.type
_entity.pdbx_description
1 polymer ?
#
loop_
_entity_poly.entity_id
_entity_poly.type
_entity_poly.pdbx_seq_one_letter_code
_entity_poly.pdbx_strand_id
1 'polypeptide(L)'
;MDADVAVITSIALDHTDWLGPDRESIGREKAGIFRAEKPAIVGEPEMPATIADVAQETGALLRRRGVDWRYEVTATHWAFTDGDGTLVGLPLPQVPQPNAATALAALRASRLNIDEQAIRDGIAQATLPGRFQIVSESPRVIFDVAHNPHAAEYLTGRLKMLPKRGRVLAVIGMLHDKDIAGTLAWLKSVVDDWYCAPLEGPRA
;
A
#
# COMPACT_ATOMS: atom_id res chain seq x y z
N MET A 1 -22.52 7.20 -2.42
CA MET A 1 -22.35 6.14 -1.41
C MET A 1 -21.72 6.79 -0.19
N ASP A 2 -22.21 6.48 1.01
CA ASP A 2 -21.68 7.02 2.27
C ASP A 2 -21.02 5.88 3.05
N ALA A 3 -19.73 6.00 3.28
CA ALA A 3 -18.94 4.96 3.93
C ALA A 3 -19.06 5.06 5.46
N ASP A 4 -19.22 3.93 6.13
CA ASP A 4 -19.15 3.85 7.59
C ASP A 4 -17.73 3.98 8.13
N VAL A 5 -16.74 3.60 7.33
CA VAL A 5 -15.30 3.85 7.58
C VAL A 5 -14.66 4.23 6.26
N ALA A 6 -13.98 5.37 6.23
CA ALA A 6 -13.21 5.83 5.10
C ALA A 6 -11.72 5.52 5.29
N VAL A 7 -11.03 5.15 4.21
CA VAL A 7 -9.62 4.71 4.30
C VAL A 7 -8.80 5.34 3.18
N ILE A 8 -7.69 6.00 3.55
CA ILE A 8 -6.63 6.42 2.66
C ILE A 8 -5.39 5.56 2.97
N THR A 9 -4.96 4.74 2.02
CA THR A 9 -3.83 3.81 2.24
C THR A 9 -2.46 4.49 2.18
N SER A 10 -2.27 5.37 1.19
CA SER A 10 -1.00 6.05 0.92
C SER A 10 -1.23 7.27 0.01
N ILE A 11 -0.31 8.23 0.04
CA ILE A 11 -0.26 9.38 -0.86
C ILE A 11 1.08 9.36 -1.61
N ALA A 12 0.99 9.18 -2.92
CA ALA A 12 2.13 9.25 -3.81
C ALA A 12 1.72 10.00 -5.09
N LEU A 13 2.71 10.53 -5.80
CA LEU A 13 2.49 11.14 -7.11
C LEU A 13 2.12 10.05 -8.12
N ASP A 14 0.84 10.01 -8.48
CA ASP A 14 0.28 9.21 -9.56
C ASP A 14 -1.00 9.90 -10.01
N HIS A 15 -1.34 9.83 -11.30
CA HIS A 15 -2.50 10.52 -11.87
C HIS A 15 -2.52 12.05 -11.62
N THR A 16 -1.36 12.70 -11.74
CA THR A 16 -1.18 14.14 -11.49
C THR A 16 -2.05 15.03 -12.38
N ASP A 17 -2.42 14.55 -13.57
CA ASP A 17 -3.30 15.28 -14.50
C ASP A 17 -4.72 15.49 -13.94
N TRP A 18 -5.16 14.63 -13.00
CA TRP A 18 -6.50 14.66 -12.43
C TRP A 18 -6.51 15.09 -10.97
N LEU A 19 -5.50 14.64 -10.20
CA LEU A 19 -5.43 14.84 -8.75
C LEU A 19 -4.56 16.05 -8.34
N GLY A 20 -3.96 16.73 -9.33
CA GLY A 20 -3.04 17.83 -9.14
C GLY A 20 -1.57 17.40 -8.98
N PRO A 21 -0.65 18.37 -8.94
CA PRO A 21 0.77 18.13 -9.14
C PRO A 21 1.53 17.70 -7.88
N ASP A 22 0.90 17.74 -6.70
CA ASP A 22 1.61 17.57 -5.43
C ASP A 22 0.82 16.71 -4.41
N ARG A 23 1.51 16.32 -3.34
CA ARG A 23 0.93 15.46 -2.30
C ARG A 23 -0.24 16.15 -1.58
N GLU A 24 -0.25 17.48 -1.49
CA GLU A 24 -1.31 18.22 -0.82
C GLU A 24 -2.60 18.23 -1.64
N SER A 25 -2.52 18.45 -2.96
CA SER A 25 -3.66 18.39 -3.87
C SER A 25 -4.25 16.97 -3.93
N ILE A 26 -3.38 15.96 -4.05
CA ILE A 26 -3.77 14.54 -4.06
C ILE A 26 -4.41 14.14 -2.73
N GLY A 27 -3.85 14.61 -1.61
CA GLY A 27 -4.36 14.37 -0.27
C GLY A 27 -5.78 14.92 -0.10
N ARG A 28 -6.00 16.19 -0.50
CA ARG A 28 -7.30 16.85 -0.42
C ARG A 28 -8.38 16.09 -1.21
N GLU A 29 -8.08 15.73 -2.46
CA GLU A 29 -9.02 14.99 -3.32
C GLU A 29 -9.39 13.62 -2.72
N LYS A 30 -8.38 12.86 -2.27
CA LYS A 30 -8.62 11.55 -1.63
C LYS A 30 -9.40 11.68 -0.32
N ALA A 31 -9.22 12.76 0.44
CA ALA A 31 -9.97 13.00 1.67
C ALA A 31 -11.46 13.30 1.43
N GLY A 32 -11.88 13.56 0.18
CA GLY A 32 -13.31 13.74 -0.18
C GLY A 32 -14.20 12.51 0.09
N ILE A 33 -13.62 11.34 0.35
CA ILE A 33 -14.38 10.15 0.78
C ILE A 33 -14.76 10.18 2.26
N PHE A 34 -14.25 11.12 3.05
CA PHE A 34 -14.55 11.24 4.48
C PHE A 34 -16.02 11.61 4.72
N ARG A 35 -16.55 11.21 5.88
CA ARG A 35 -17.95 11.45 6.27
C ARG A 35 -18.00 11.92 7.72
N ALA A 36 -18.92 12.83 8.01
CA ALA A 36 -19.12 13.39 9.33
C ALA A 36 -19.38 12.29 10.37
N GLU A 37 -18.76 12.40 11.54
CA GLU A 37 -18.87 11.45 12.65
C GLU A 37 -18.47 10.00 12.31
N LYS A 38 -17.83 9.78 11.16
CA LYS A 38 -17.32 8.46 10.74
C LYS A 38 -15.80 8.39 10.84
N PRO A 39 -15.23 7.22 11.17
CA PRO A 39 -13.78 7.02 11.14
C PRO A 39 -13.16 7.31 9.78
N ALA A 40 -12.10 8.11 9.79
CA ALA A 40 -11.26 8.42 8.64
C ALA A 40 -9.83 7.89 8.92
N ILE A 41 -9.51 6.72 8.36
CA ILE A 41 -8.26 6.00 8.63
C ILE A 41 -7.23 6.40 7.59
N VAL A 42 -6.05 6.84 8.05
CA VAL A 42 -4.96 7.24 7.18
C VAL A 42 -3.73 6.38 7.45
N GLY A 43 -3.38 5.55 6.47
CA GLY A 43 -2.20 4.67 6.45
C GLY A 43 -0.92 5.33 5.96
N GLU A 44 -1.03 6.53 5.39
CA GLU A 44 0.09 7.35 4.95
C GLU A 44 0.90 7.84 6.15
N PRO A 45 2.17 7.40 6.34
CA PRO A 45 2.99 7.85 7.46
C PRO A 45 3.38 9.34 7.36
N GLU A 46 3.55 9.87 6.16
CA GLU A 46 3.84 11.28 5.91
C GLU A 46 2.59 11.99 5.39
N MET A 47 1.56 12.05 6.24
CA MET A 47 0.25 12.56 5.86
C MET A 47 0.31 14.05 5.47
N PRO A 48 -0.14 14.44 4.25
CA PRO A 48 -0.31 15.83 3.87
C PRO A 48 -1.26 16.60 4.80
N ALA A 49 -1.00 17.88 5.00
CA ALA A 49 -1.78 18.71 5.91
C ALA A 49 -3.25 18.84 5.46
N THR A 50 -3.49 18.89 4.14
CA THR A 50 -4.83 19.00 3.56
C THR A 50 -5.78 17.88 3.95
N ILE A 51 -5.27 16.69 4.28
CA ILE A 51 -6.11 15.58 4.76
C ILE A 51 -6.72 15.91 6.12
N ALA A 52 -5.94 16.55 7.01
CA ALA A 52 -6.44 16.99 8.30
C ALA A 52 -7.44 18.13 8.15
N ASP A 53 -7.19 19.08 7.25
CA ASP A 53 -8.11 20.18 6.95
C ASP A 53 -9.47 19.64 6.50
N VAL A 54 -9.50 18.71 5.54
CA VAL A 54 -10.75 18.12 5.04
C VAL A 54 -11.45 17.30 6.12
N ALA A 55 -10.71 16.57 6.96
CA ALA A 55 -11.31 15.84 8.08
C ALA A 55 -11.99 16.79 9.08
N GLN A 56 -11.36 17.94 9.37
CA GLN A 56 -11.94 18.98 10.21
C GLN A 56 -13.16 19.65 9.56
N GLU A 57 -13.05 20.03 8.29
CA GLU A 57 -14.15 20.60 7.50
C GLU A 57 -15.38 19.67 7.46
N THR A 58 -15.14 18.36 7.37
CA THR A 58 -16.19 17.33 7.26
C THR A 58 -16.72 16.89 8.63
N GLY A 59 -15.98 17.12 9.73
CA GLY A 59 -16.27 16.54 11.05
C GLY A 59 -15.99 15.04 11.12
N ALA A 60 -15.03 14.53 10.33
CA ALA A 60 -14.66 13.12 10.33
C ALA A 60 -13.73 12.76 11.50
N LEU A 61 -13.82 11.53 11.99
CA LEU A 61 -13.01 11.04 13.11
C LEU A 61 -11.67 10.51 12.60
N LEU A 62 -10.72 11.43 12.39
CA LEU A 62 -9.40 11.13 11.83
C LEU A 62 -8.57 10.22 12.76
N ARG A 63 -8.00 9.14 12.21
CA ARG A 63 -7.06 8.23 12.88
C ARG A 63 -5.86 7.92 12.00
N ARG A 64 -4.68 8.36 12.43
CA ARG A 64 -3.45 8.40 11.62
C ARG A 64 -2.41 7.40 12.08
N ARG A 65 -1.73 6.79 11.11
CA ARG A 65 -0.52 6.02 11.35
C ARG A 65 0.53 6.91 12.04
N GLY A 66 1.19 6.36 13.06
CA GLY A 66 2.23 7.05 13.84
C GLY A 66 1.69 7.99 14.93
N VAL A 67 0.37 8.24 14.96
CA VAL A 67 -0.26 9.06 15.99
C VAL A 67 -1.29 8.24 16.78
N ASP A 68 -2.34 7.79 16.09
CA ASP A 68 -3.48 7.10 16.71
C ASP A 68 -3.31 5.58 16.70
N TRP A 69 -2.51 5.07 15.76
CA TRP A 69 -2.14 3.66 15.66
C TRP A 69 -0.76 3.50 15.04
N ARG A 70 -0.12 2.36 15.30
CA ARG A 70 1.19 2.01 14.72
C ARG A 70 1.33 0.51 14.57
N TYR A 71 2.36 0.10 13.85
CA TYR A 71 2.75 -1.30 13.76
C TYR A 71 4.26 -1.46 13.76
N GLU A 72 4.73 -2.61 14.22
CA GLU A 72 6.13 -3.00 14.28
C GLU A 72 6.30 -4.38 13.66
N VAL A 73 7.36 -4.57 12.86
CA VAL A 73 7.57 -5.78 12.06
C VAL A 73 8.88 -6.41 12.45
N THR A 74 8.86 -7.72 12.67
CA THR A 74 10.05 -8.55 12.86
C THR A 74 10.24 -9.46 11.64
N ALA A 75 11.26 -10.31 11.67
CA ALA A 75 11.50 -11.28 10.59
C ALA A 75 10.39 -12.35 10.46
N THR A 76 9.61 -12.62 11.51
CA THR A 76 8.66 -13.75 11.52
C THR A 76 7.22 -13.35 11.83
N HIS A 77 7.01 -12.19 12.43
CA HIS A 77 5.69 -11.72 12.86
C HIS A 77 5.68 -10.19 12.98
N TRP A 78 4.49 -9.63 13.20
CA TRP A 78 4.34 -8.20 13.48
C TRP A 78 3.37 -7.95 14.63
N ALA A 79 3.37 -6.72 15.12
CA ALA A 79 2.46 -6.24 16.16
C ALA A 79 1.74 -4.98 15.68
N PHE A 80 0.50 -4.81 16.13
CA PHE A 80 -0.33 -3.64 15.86
C PHE A 80 -0.80 -3.04 17.17
N THR A 81 -0.70 -1.72 17.32
CA THR A 81 -1.14 -0.99 18.52
C THR A 81 -2.04 0.17 18.12
N ASP A 82 -3.17 0.32 18.80
CA ASP A 82 -4.07 1.48 18.75
C ASP A 82 -4.61 1.83 20.15
N GLY A 83 -5.59 2.73 20.23
CA GLY A 83 -6.23 3.12 21.48
C GLY A 83 -6.98 2.00 22.21
N ASP A 84 -7.32 0.91 21.52
CA ASP A 84 -8.06 -0.22 22.08
C ASP A 84 -7.12 -1.36 22.55
N GLY A 85 -5.80 -1.20 22.37
CA GLY A 85 -4.79 -2.14 22.87
C GLY A 85 -3.76 -2.56 21.82
N THR A 86 -3.08 -3.69 22.08
CA THR A 86 -2.04 -4.22 21.19
C THR A 86 -2.34 -5.67 20.83
N LEU A 87 -2.26 -5.97 19.53
CA LEU A 87 -2.26 -7.33 18.98
C LEU A 87 -0.83 -7.73 18.63
N VAL A 88 -0.30 -8.75 19.29
CA VAL A 88 1.07 -9.23 19.10
C VAL A 88 1.10 -10.56 18.34
N GLY A 89 2.24 -10.86 17.71
CA GLY A 89 2.44 -12.14 17.03
C GLY A 89 1.51 -12.34 15.83
N LEU A 90 1.11 -11.26 15.15
CA LEU A 90 0.31 -11.35 13.92
C LEU A 90 1.16 -11.98 12.81
N PRO A 91 0.56 -12.85 11.96
CA PRO A 91 1.28 -13.48 10.86
C PRO A 91 1.70 -12.44 9.83
N LEU A 92 2.87 -12.61 9.22
CA LEU A 92 3.31 -11.72 8.14
C LEU A 92 2.33 -11.82 6.94
N PRO A 93 1.83 -10.70 6.41
CA PRO A 93 0.91 -10.69 5.29
C PRO A 93 1.62 -11.00 3.98
N GLN A 94 0.88 -11.54 3.02
CA GLN A 94 1.36 -11.71 1.64
C GLN A 94 1.20 -10.43 0.82
N VAL A 95 0.23 -9.58 1.18
CA VAL A 95 0.05 -8.21 0.69
C VAL A 95 1.04 -7.24 1.34
N PRO A 96 1.18 -6.00 0.82
CA PRO A 96 2.04 -5.01 1.47
C PRO A 96 1.71 -4.78 2.94
N GLN A 97 2.73 -4.88 3.79
CA GLN A 97 2.61 -4.70 5.25
C GLN A 97 1.87 -3.40 5.65
N PRO A 98 2.13 -2.23 5.05
CA PRO A 98 1.37 -1.02 5.38
C PRO A 98 -0.13 -1.16 5.11
N ASN A 99 -0.51 -1.90 4.07
CA ASN A 99 -1.91 -2.11 3.71
C ASN A 99 -2.61 -3.04 4.71
N ALA A 100 -1.94 -4.12 5.14
CA ALA A 100 -2.47 -5.00 6.17
C ALA A 100 -2.71 -4.27 7.49
N ALA A 101 -1.77 -3.42 7.91
CA ALA A 101 -1.92 -2.60 9.11
C ALA A 101 -3.05 -1.56 8.98
N THR A 102 -3.17 -0.92 7.80
CA THR A 102 -4.26 0.04 7.53
C THR A 102 -5.62 -0.65 7.53
N ALA A 103 -5.72 -1.85 6.95
CA ALA A 103 -6.94 -2.65 6.97
C ALA A 103 -7.32 -3.03 8.41
N LEU A 104 -6.36 -3.44 9.24
CA LEU A 104 -6.60 -3.74 10.65
C LEU A 104 -7.06 -2.50 11.44
N ALA A 105 -6.46 -1.33 11.20
CA ALA A 105 -6.90 -0.08 11.80
C ALA A 105 -8.36 0.26 11.43
N ALA A 106 -8.73 0.08 10.17
CA ALA A 106 -10.11 0.27 9.70
C ALA A 106 -11.07 -0.74 10.29
N LEU A 107 -10.66 -2.00 10.39
CA LEU A 107 -11.47 -3.07 10.97
C LEU A 107 -11.78 -2.77 12.43
N ARG A 108 -10.77 -2.39 13.22
CA ARG A 108 -10.94 -2.05 14.64
C ARG A 108 -11.77 -0.78 14.83
N ALA A 109 -11.57 0.23 13.98
CA ALA A 109 -12.38 1.45 14.01
C ALA A 109 -13.85 1.24 13.63
N SER A 110 -14.17 0.21 12.83
CA SER A 110 -15.55 -0.10 12.43
C SER A 110 -16.41 -0.65 13.58
N ARG A 111 -15.79 -1.13 14.67
CA ARG A 111 -16.45 -1.78 15.82
C ARG A 111 -17.27 -3.03 15.45
N LEU A 112 -17.01 -3.61 14.28
CA LEU A 112 -17.53 -4.94 13.96
C LEU A 112 -16.98 -5.95 14.97
N ASN A 113 -17.85 -6.83 15.46
CA ASN A 113 -17.46 -7.88 16.39
C ASN A 113 -16.78 -9.01 15.61
N ILE A 114 -15.44 -8.96 15.54
CA ILE A 114 -14.61 -9.92 14.83
C ILE A 114 -13.66 -10.56 15.83
N ASP A 115 -13.62 -11.88 15.84
CA ASP A 115 -12.71 -12.62 16.70
C ASP A 115 -11.25 -12.39 16.27
N GLU A 116 -10.34 -12.47 17.25
CA GLU A 116 -8.92 -12.30 16.96
C GLU A 116 -8.41 -13.40 16.02
N GLN A 117 -9.01 -14.60 16.07
CA GLN A 117 -8.63 -15.70 15.20
C GLN A 117 -8.98 -15.41 13.73
N ALA A 118 -10.16 -14.88 13.38
CA ALA A 118 -10.43 -14.50 11.99
C ALA A 118 -9.56 -13.35 11.51
N ILE A 119 -9.14 -12.43 12.41
CA ILE A 119 -8.14 -11.41 12.05
C ILE A 119 -6.83 -12.09 11.63
N ARG A 120 -6.33 -13.03 12.44
CA ARG A 120 -5.08 -13.75 12.17
C ARG A 120 -5.18 -14.57 10.87
N ASP A 121 -6.26 -15.33 10.71
CA ASP A 121 -6.48 -16.15 9.53
C ASP A 121 -6.64 -15.29 8.27
N GLY A 122 -7.42 -14.20 8.37
CA GLY A 122 -7.62 -13.25 7.29
C GLY A 122 -6.32 -12.60 6.82
N ILE A 123 -5.46 -12.15 7.75
CA ILE A 123 -4.15 -11.58 7.42
C ILE A 123 -3.25 -12.62 6.72
N ALA A 124 -3.23 -13.86 7.21
CA ALA A 124 -2.40 -14.93 6.65
C ALA A 124 -2.83 -15.34 5.23
N GLN A 125 -4.14 -15.34 4.97
CA GLN A 125 -4.74 -15.79 3.72
C GLN A 125 -4.92 -14.67 2.69
N ALA A 126 -4.92 -13.40 3.12
CA ALA A 126 -5.10 -12.25 2.23
C ALA A 126 -4.00 -12.21 1.17
N THR A 127 -4.41 -12.45 -0.08
CA THR A 127 -3.57 -12.39 -1.27
C THR A 127 -4.30 -11.61 -2.36
N LEU A 128 -3.54 -10.99 -3.25
CA LEU A 128 -4.09 -10.35 -4.43
C LEU A 128 -3.22 -10.73 -5.63
N PRO A 129 -3.79 -11.31 -6.71
CA PRO A 129 -3.03 -11.61 -7.91
C PRO A 129 -2.27 -10.38 -8.43
N GLY A 130 -1.01 -10.58 -8.82
CA GLY A 130 -0.13 -9.50 -9.27
C GLY A 130 0.34 -8.52 -8.18
N ARG A 131 0.21 -8.83 -6.89
CA ARG A 131 0.87 -8.08 -5.80
C ARG A 131 1.95 -8.93 -5.14
N PHE A 132 3.19 -8.78 -5.60
CA PHE A 132 4.34 -9.59 -5.21
C PHE A 132 4.03 -11.11 -5.17
N GLN A 133 3.34 -11.60 -6.20
CA GLN A 133 2.84 -12.97 -6.26
C GLN A 133 3.94 -13.90 -6.77
N ILE A 134 4.38 -14.85 -5.93
CA ILE A 134 5.31 -15.91 -6.33
C ILE A 134 4.50 -17.02 -7.02
N VAL A 135 4.77 -17.28 -8.31
CA VAL A 135 4.06 -18.30 -9.12
C VAL A 135 4.90 -19.54 -9.41
N SER A 136 6.21 -19.47 -9.20
CA SER A 136 7.15 -20.59 -9.28
C SER A 136 8.39 -20.28 -8.43
N GLU A 137 9.15 -21.31 -8.03
CA GLU A 137 10.37 -21.20 -7.21
C GLU A 137 11.65 -21.63 -7.94
N SER A 138 11.56 -22.34 -9.06
CA SER A 138 12.73 -22.87 -9.78
C SER A 138 12.51 -22.88 -11.30
N PRO A 139 12.76 -21.75 -11.99
CA PRO A 139 13.21 -20.46 -11.45
C PRO A 139 12.12 -19.75 -10.65
N ARG A 140 12.51 -18.85 -9.74
CA ARG A 140 11.55 -18.02 -9.02
C ARG A 140 10.90 -17.03 -9.99
N VAL A 141 9.59 -17.10 -10.12
CA VAL A 141 8.80 -16.18 -10.96
C VAL A 141 7.89 -15.37 -10.07
N ILE A 142 7.97 -14.05 -10.19
CA ILE A 142 7.22 -13.09 -9.36
C ILE A 142 6.41 -12.19 -10.29
N PHE A 143 5.12 -12.03 -10.01
CA PHE A 143 4.27 -11.05 -10.66
C PHE A 143 4.00 -9.87 -9.71
N ASP A 144 4.25 -8.66 -10.20
CA ASP A 144 3.93 -7.42 -9.50
C ASP A 144 3.46 -6.35 -10.50
N VAL A 145 2.41 -5.61 -10.14
CA VAL A 145 1.80 -4.56 -10.98
C VAL A 145 2.30 -3.14 -10.65
N ALA A 146 3.47 -3.01 -10.01
CA ALA A 146 4.12 -1.72 -9.79
C ALA A 146 4.31 -0.95 -11.11
N HIS A 147 3.81 0.28 -11.15
CA HIS A 147 3.78 1.11 -12.36
C HIS A 147 4.03 2.60 -12.09
N ASN A 148 4.44 2.93 -10.87
CA ASN A 148 4.85 4.28 -10.46
C ASN A 148 6.09 4.18 -9.54
N PRO A 149 6.82 5.28 -9.32
CA PRO A 149 8.07 5.23 -8.54
C PRO A 149 7.90 4.70 -7.12
N HIS A 150 6.82 5.06 -6.43
CA HIS A 150 6.53 4.61 -5.07
C HIS A 150 6.30 3.08 -5.01
N ALA A 151 5.55 2.52 -5.96
CA ALA A 151 5.35 1.08 -6.04
C ALA A 151 6.64 0.34 -6.45
N ALA A 152 7.46 0.93 -7.33
CA ALA A 152 8.74 0.37 -7.73
C ALA A 152 9.77 0.36 -6.60
N GLU A 153 9.79 1.39 -5.76
CA GLU A 153 10.60 1.42 -4.53
C GLU A 153 10.21 0.27 -3.61
N TYR A 154 8.90 0.08 -3.37
CA TYR A 154 8.40 -1.02 -2.56
C TYR A 154 8.80 -2.39 -3.13
N LEU A 155 8.61 -2.60 -4.44
CA LEU A 155 9.01 -3.83 -5.13
C LEU A 155 10.52 -4.07 -5.01
N THR A 156 11.33 -3.03 -5.20
CA THR A 156 12.79 -3.07 -5.07
C THR A 156 13.20 -3.50 -3.65
N GLY A 157 12.57 -2.94 -2.62
CA GLY A 157 12.79 -3.33 -1.23
C GLY A 157 12.48 -4.80 -0.98
N ARG A 158 11.34 -5.29 -1.50
CA ARG A 158 10.94 -6.70 -1.38
C ARG A 158 11.92 -7.64 -2.09
N LEU A 159 12.38 -7.29 -3.28
CA LEU A 159 13.37 -8.08 -4.03
C LEU A 159 14.70 -8.18 -3.27
N LYS A 160 15.15 -7.10 -2.61
CA LYS A 160 16.38 -7.10 -1.80
C LYS A 160 16.31 -8.01 -0.58
N MET A 161 15.11 -8.30 -0.07
CA MET A 161 14.93 -9.24 1.05
C MET A 161 14.98 -10.71 0.63
N LEU A 162 14.88 -11.01 -0.67
CA LEU A 162 14.96 -12.37 -1.16
C LEU A 162 16.42 -12.86 -1.16
N PRO A 163 16.66 -14.16 -0.91
CA PRO A 163 17.99 -14.74 -1.05
C PRO A 163 18.51 -14.53 -2.48
N LYS A 164 19.64 -13.84 -2.64
CA LYS A 164 20.26 -13.62 -3.97
C LYS A 164 20.88 -14.92 -4.47
N ARG A 165 20.11 -15.67 -5.26
CA ARG A 165 20.53 -16.92 -5.91
C ARG A 165 20.52 -16.72 -7.43
N GLY A 166 21.56 -16.06 -7.96
CA GLY A 166 21.70 -15.82 -9.39
C GLY A 166 21.25 -14.42 -9.84
N ARG A 167 20.77 -14.33 -11.08
CA ARG A 167 20.40 -13.08 -11.76
C ARG A 167 18.91 -12.78 -11.62
N VAL A 168 18.55 -11.50 -11.61
CA VAL A 168 17.18 -11.00 -11.66
C VAL A 168 16.86 -10.53 -13.07
N LEU A 169 15.93 -11.21 -13.74
CA LEU A 169 15.47 -10.88 -15.08
C LEU A 169 14.10 -10.21 -14.97
N ALA A 170 13.94 -9.00 -15.51
CA ALA A 170 12.66 -8.30 -15.52
C ALA A 170 12.02 -8.36 -16.90
N VAL A 171 10.76 -8.83 -16.94
CA VAL A 171 9.87 -8.67 -18.10
C VAL A 171 8.96 -7.49 -17.81
N ILE A 172 8.99 -6.45 -18.65
CA ILE A 172 8.30 -5.18 -18.35
C ILE A 172 7.57 -4.60 -19.58
N GLY A 173 6.39 -4.06 -19.31
CA GLY A 173 5.65 -3.14 -20.18
C GLY A 173 5.00 -2.08 -19.31
N MET A 174 5.02 -0.82 -19.74
CA MET A 174 4.46 0.31 -19.00
C MET A 174 3.65 1.18 -19.96
N LEU A 175 2.55 1.76 -19.46
CA LEU A 175 1.78 2.76 -20.20
C LEU A 175 2.55 4.09 -20.24
N HIS A 176 2.41 4.85 -21.33
CA HIS A 176 3.14 6.11 -21.52
C HIS A 176 2.70 7.23 -20.56
N ASP A 177 1.49 7.12 -19.98
CA ASP A 177 0.93 8.08 -19.01
C ASP A 177 1.52 7.91 -17.59
N LYS A 178 2.48 7.00 -17.42
CA LYS A 178 3.18 6.75 -16.15
C LYS A 178 4.57 7.37 -16.15
N ASP A 179 5.10 7.63 -14.95
CA ASP A 179 6.50 8.02 -14.78
C ASP A 179 7.42 6.80 -14.98
N ILE A 180 7.67 6.47 -16.25
CA ILE A 180 8.52 5.35 -16.66
C ILE A 180 9.94 5.56 -16.13
N ALA A 181 10.49 6.76 -16.27
CA ALA A 181 11.88 7.04 -15.87
C ALA A 181 12.09 6.85 -14.36
N GLY A 182 11.22 7.43 -13.53
CA GLY A 182 11.27 7.28 -12.07
C GLY A 182 11.00 5.85 -11.62
N THR A 183 10.07 5.14 -12.27
CA THR A 183 9.79 3.72 -11.97
C THR A 183 11.01 2.84 -12.27
N LEU A 184 11.60 2.97 -13.46
CA LEU A 184 12.77 2.19 -13.87
C LEU A 184 14.01 2.52 -13.02
N ALA A 185 14.17 3.77 -12.56
CA ALA A 185 15.31 4.17 -11.73
C ALA A 185 15.45 3.32 -10.46
N TRP A 186 14.33 3.01 -9.78
CA TRP A 186 14.32 2.13 -8.61
C TRP A 186 14.70 0.69 -8.97
N LEU A 187 14.06 0.15 -10.00
CA LEU A 187 14.21 -1.25 -10.41
C LEU A 187 15.62 -1.55 -10.96
N LYS A 188 16.28 -0.58 -11.60
CA LYS A 188 17.66 -0.71 -12.09
C LYS A 188 18.66 -1.07 -10.99
N SER A 189 18.34 -0.82 -9.72
CA SER A 189 19.20 -1.20 -8.59
C SER A 189 19.17 -2.70 -8.25
N VAL A 190 18.21 -3.46 -8.78
CA VAL A 190 18.01 -4.88 -8.47
C VAL A 190 17.89 -5.79 -9.69
N VAL A 191 17.61 -5.24 -10.89
CA VAL A 191 17.45 -6.00 -12.14
C VAL A 191 18.78 -6.09 -12.88
N ASP A 192 19.15 -7.30 -13.31
CA ASP A 192 20.37 -7.59 -14.07
C ASP A 192 20.13 -7.61 -15.60
N ASP A 193 18.99 -8.14 -16.06
CA ASP A 193 18.60 -8.17 -17.49
C ASP A 193 17.16 -7.68 -17.69
N TRP A 194 16.96 -6.98 -18.81
CA TRP A 194 15.68 -6.38 -19.16
C TRP A 194 15.10 -7.01 -20.43
N TYR A 195 13.85 -7.43 -20.34
CA TYR A 195 13.03 -7.95 -21.43
C TYR A 195 11.83 -7.02 -21.60
N CYS A 196 11.99 -6.00 -22.44
CA CYS A 196 10.95 -5.02 -22.69
C CYS A 196 9.97 -5.53 -23.73
N ALA A 197 8.67 -5.41 -23.45
CA ALA A 197 7.60 -5.73 -24.38
C ALA A 197 6.72 -4.49 -24.62
N PRO A 198 6.20 -4.28 -25.85
CA PRO A 198 5.19 -3.27 -26.08
C PRO A 198 3.89 -3.66 -25.39
N LEU A 199 3.07 -2.65 -25.04
CA LEU A 199 1.67 -2.86 -24.68
C LEU A 199 0.79 -2.61 -25.90
N GLU A 200 -0.43 -3.13 -25.88
CA GLU A 200 -1.44 -2.81 -26.89
C GLU A 200 -2.38 -1.70 -26.38
N GLY A 201 -2.88 -0.88 -27.31
CA GLY A 201 -3.90 0.13 -27.04
C GLY A 201 -3.39 1.58 -27.06
N PRO A 202 -4.30 2.56 -26.92
CA PRO A 202 -4.01 3.98 -27.14
C PRO A 202 -3.08 4.60 -26.09
N ARG A 203 -2.84 3.89 -24.98
CA ARG A 203 -1.97 4.32 -23.87
C ARG A 203 -0.66 3.54 -23.78
N ALA A 204 -0.42 2.63 -24.73
CA ALA A 204 0.85 1.93 -24.86
C ALA A 204 2.01 2.89 -25.16
#